data_AF-A0A4R6Q7R6-F1
#
_entry.id   AF-A0A4R6Q7R6-F1
#
_cell.length_a   1.000
_cell.length_b   1.000
_cell.length_c   1.000
_cell.angle_alpha   90.00
_cell.angle_beta   90.00
_cell.angle_gamma   90.00
#
_symmetry.space_group_name_H-M   'P 1'
#
loop_
_entity.id
_entity.type
_entity.pdbx_description
1 polymer ?
#
loop_
_entity_poly.entity_id
_entity_poly.type
_entity_poly.pdbx_seq_one_letter_code
_entity_poly.pdbx_strand_id
1 'polypeptide(L)'
;MSLYEDWKNLLDNQTDDSFKDFWKEYSDGEVAIYTYILAHHRTHLKGKVSELAEKFSCRPVIFEGFLDGITSSLKKDIDVESIDEDSEIDLSVDFEKLYYNMHKADAAHLYELPQWEKVLDEEKRASIVKEYNKSKVYHAPKKPGRNDPCPCGSGKKYKNCCGKNL
;
A
#
# COMPACT_ATOMS: atom_id res chain seq x y z
N MET A 1 11.22 18.85 -15.05
CA MET A 1 10.90 18.59 -13.64
C MET A 1 10.23 17.23 -13.63
N SER A 2 10.61 16.35 -12.72
CA SER A 2 10.00 15.00 -12.68
C SER A 2 8.57 15.14 -12.12
N LEU A 3 7.63 14.37 -12.66
CA LEU A 3 6.26 14.32 -12.12
C LEU A 3 6.27 13.96 -10.63
N TYR A 4 7.25 13.15 -10.21
CA TYR A 4 7.47 12.74 -8.83
C TYR A 4 7.80 13.92 -7.89
N GLU A 5 8.63 14.86 -8.36
CA GLU A 5 8.97 16.06 -7.60
C GLU A 5 7.74 16.97 -7.46
N ASP A 6 6.96 17.11 -8.52
CA ASP A 6 5.73 17.89 -8.52
C ASP A 6 4.66 17.28 -7.60
N TRP A 7 4.56 15.95 -7.55
CA TRP A 7 3.68 15.24 -6.63
C TRP A 7 4.07 15.44 -5.16
N LYS A 8 5.35 15.24 -4.82
CA LYS A 8 5.86 15.49 -3.47
C LYS A 8 5.61 16.92 -3.03
N ASN A 9 5.92 17.89 -3.89
CA ASN A 9 5.65 19.29 -3.61
C ASN A 9 4.15 19.55 -3.42
N LEU A 10 3.28 18.90 -4.19
CA LEU A 10 1.84 19.06 -4.06
C LEU A 10 1.34 18.52 -2.71
N LEU A 11 1.81 17.34 -2.30
CA LEU A 11 1.50 16.74 -0.99
C LEU A 11 2.01 17.57 0.18
N ASP A 12 3.28 17.98 0.15
CA ASP A 12 3.94 18.69 1.25
C ASP A 12 3.36 20.09 1.48
N ASN A 13 2.76 20.70 0.45
CA ASN A 13 2.12 22.02 0.53
C ASN A 13 0.61 21.96 0.84
N GLN A 14 0.01 20.79 1.07
CA GLN A 14 -1.39 20.72 1.49
C GLN A 14 -1.57 21.23 2.93
N THR A 15 -2.64 21.99 3.14
CA THR A 15 -3.10 22.41 4.47
C THR A 15 -4.32 21.59 4.88
N ASP A 16 -4.69 21.60 6.17
CA ASP A 16 -5.89 20.91 6.65
C ASP A 16 -7.17 21.33 5.88
N ASP A 17 -7.23 22.58 5.42
CA ASP A 17 -8.35 23.13 4.64
C ASP A 17 -8.38 22.63 3.19
N SER A 18 -7.22 22.51 2.53
CA SER A 18 -7.13 22.05 1.13
C SER A 18 -7.08 20.52 1.01
N PHE A 19 -6.65 19.82 2.05
CA PHE A 19 -6.45 18.38 2.07
C PHE A 19 -7.73 17.62 1.73
N LYS A 20 -8.90 18.08 2.19
CA LYS A 20 -10.17 17.42 1.92
C LYS A 20 -10.53 17.41 0.43
N ASP A 21 -10.38 18.55 -0.23
CA ASP A 21 -10.69 18.69 -1.66
C ASP A 21 -9.64 17.98 -2.51
N PHE A 22 -8.36 18.09 -2.14
CA PHE A 22 -7.28 17.34 -2.74
C PHE A 22 -7.48 15.82 -2.63
N TRP A 23 -7.77 15.32 -1.43
CA TRP A 23 -7.97 13.89 -1.20
C TRP A 23 -9.18 13.37 -1.96
N LYS A 24 -10.22 14.19 -2.12
CA LYS A 24 -11.37 13.85 -2.96
C LYS A 24 -10.96 13.73 -4.44
N GLU A 25 -10.26 14.71 -4.99
CA GLU A 25 -9.77 14.67 -6.38
C GLU A 25 -8.85 13.45 -6.61
N TYR A 26 -7.91 13.22 -5.68
CA TYR A 26 -6.99 12.09 -5.73
C TYR A 26 -7.72 10.75 -5.63
N SER A 27 -8.57 10.56 -4.62
CA SER A 27 -9.30 9.30 -4.40
C SER A 27 -10.28 9.00 -5.53
N ASP A 28 -10.99 10.01 -6.06
CA ASP A 28 -11.90 9.82 -7.20
C ASP A 28 -11.12 9.33 -8.44
N GLY A 29 -9.94 9.90 -8.71
CA GLY A 29 -9.06 9.45 -9.79
C GLY A 29 -8.51 8.04 -9.56
N GLU A 30 -8.01 7.76 -8.36
CA GLU A 30 -7.45 6.46 -7.98
C GLU A 30 -8.51 5.35 -8.07
N VAL A 31 -9.72 5.59 -7.56
CA VAL A 31 -10.86 4.66 -7.66
C VAL A 31 -11.21 4.37 -9.12
N ALA A 32 -11.22 5.39 -10.00
CA ALA A 32 -11.51 5.20 -11.41
C ALA A 32 -10.45 4.31 -12.10
N ILE A 33 -9.17 4.54 -11.80
CA ILE A 33 -8.06 3.76 -12.35
C ILE A 33 -8.12 2.31 -11.86
N TYR A 34 -8.22 2.07 -10.54
CA TYR A 34 -8.29 0.71 -10.00
C TYR A 34 -9.55 -0.03 -10.44
N THR A 35 -10.69 0.66 -10.51
CA THR A 35 -11.93 0.09 -11.07
C THR A 35 -11.69 -0.45 -12.47
N TYR A 36 -11.01 0.33 -13.33
CA TYR A 36 -10.68 -0.10 -14.68
C TYR A 36 -9.71 -1.28 -14.70
N ILE A 37 -8.65 -1.24 -13.89
CA ILE A 37 -7.64 -2.31 -13.79
C ILE A 37 -8.27 -3.62 -13.33
N LEU A 38 -9.14 -3.58 -12.32
CA LEU A 38 -9.83 -4.77 -11.80
C LEU A 38 -10.85 -5.31 -12.82
N ALA A 39 -11.60 -4.43 -13.48
CA ALA A 39 -12.52 -4.82 -14.55
C ALA A 39 -11.79 -5.50 -15.72
N HIS A 40 -10.58 -5.03 -16.03
CA HIS A 40 -9.72 -5.51 -17.11
C HIS A 40 -8.55 -6.37 -16.59
N HIS A 41 -8.75 -7.13 -15.51
CA HIS A 41 -7.68 -7.90 -14.84
C HIS A 41 -6.92 -8.91 -15.73
N ARG A 42 -7.43 -9.21 -16.92
CA ARG A 42 -6.79 -10.10 -17.90
C ARG A 42 -5.82 -9.36 -18.84
N THR A 43 -5.85 -8.04 -18.86
CA THR A 43 -5.04 -7.20 -19.76
C THR A 43 -4.23 -6.21 -18.96
N HIS A 44 -3.00 -5.97 -19.38
CA HIS A 44 -2.13 -4.99 -18.73
C HIS A 44 -2.58 -3.58 -19.10
N LEU A 45 -2.46 -2.65 -18.14
CA LEU A 45 -2.62 -1.23 -18.44
C LEU A 45 -1.32 -0.73 -19.08
N LYS A 46 -1.36 -0.57 -20.40
CA LYS A 46 -0.27 -0.06 -21.22
C LYS A 46 -0.68 1.28 -21.82
N GLY A 47 0.22 2.25 -21.80
CA GLY A 47 0.01 3.52 -22.48
C GLY A 47 1.00 4.58 -22.06
N LYS A 48 0.86 5.75 -22.69
CA LYS A 48 1.59 6.96 -22.33
C LYS A 48 0.94 7.60 -21.09
N VAL A 49 1.74 8.12 -20.16
CA VAL A 49 1.23 8.70 -18.89
C VAL A 49 0.21 9.80 -19.14
N SER A 50 0.49 10.73 -20.06
CA SER A 50 -0.45 11.80 -20.46
C SER A 50 -1.79 11.26 -20.97
N GLU A 51 -1.76 10.28 -21.87
CA GLU A 51 -2.98 9.66 -22.44
C GLU A 51 -3.79 8.92 -21.36
N LEU A 52 -3.11 8.25 -20.43
CA LEU A 52 -3.76 7.55 -19.32
C LEU A 52 -4.39 8.54 -18.34
N ALA A 53 -3.68 9.62 -18.00
CA ALA A 53 -4.19 10.67 -17.14
C ALA A 53 -5.47 11.32 -17.73
N GLU A 54 -5.45 11.65 -19.03
CA GLU A 54 -6.63 12.15 -19.75
C GLU A 54 -7.78 11.14 -19.75
N LYS A 55 -7.49 9.86 -20.01
CA LYS A 55 -8.49 8.78 -20.05
C LYS A 55 -9.27 8.66 -18.73
N PHE A 56 -8.61 8.87 -17.60
CA PHE A 56 -9.22 8.82 -16.28
C PHE A 56 -9.66 10.19 -15.75
N SER A 57 -9.56 11.25 -16.59
CA SER A 57 -9.89 12.63 -16.21
C SER A 57 -9.16 13.10 -14.94
N CYS A 58 -7.94 12.63 -14.73
CA CYS A 58 -7.08 13.02 -13.61
C CYS A 58 -5.87 13.81 -14.11
N ARG A 59 -5.30 14.67 -13.26
CA ARG A 59 -4.08 15.42 -13.60
C ARG A 59 -2.88 14.46 -13.67
N PRO A 60 -1.87 14.70 -14.52
CA PRO A 60 -0.66 13.87 -14.57
C PRO A 60 0.04 13.72 -13.22
N VAL A 61 0.05 14.78 -12.41
CA VAL A 61 0.61 14.77 -11.05
C VAL A 61 -0.19 13.85 -10.09
N ILE A 62 -1.51 13.76 -10.26
CA ILE A 62 -2.36 12.83 -9.48
C ILE A 62 -2.14 11.39 -9.94
N PHE A 63 -1.97 11.20 -11.25
CA PHE A 63 -1.66 9.89 -11.82
C PHE A 63 -0.31 9.35 -11.33
N GLU A 64 0.67 10.24 -11.11
CA GLU A 64 1.95 9.87 -10.50
C GLU A 64 1.74 9.28 -9.09
N GLY A 65 0.92 9.90 -8.22
CA GLY A 65 0.66 9.34 -6.90
C GLY A 65 0.06 7.92 -6.94
N PHE A 66 -0.79 7.65 -7.95
CA PHE A 66 -1.26 6.30 -8.24
C PHE A 66 -0.10 5.36 -8.65
N LEU A 67 0.83 5.82 -9.50
CA LEU A 67 2.01 5.05 -9.90
C LEU A 67 2.91 4.71 -8.71
N ASP A 68 3.16 5.65 -7.81
CA ASP A 68 3.92 5.42 -6.56
C ASP A 68 3.24 4.34 -5.71
N GLY A 69 1.92 4.45 -5.51
CA GLY A 69 1.14 3.46 -4.76
C GLY A 69 1.15 2.06 -5.38
N ILE A 70 0.88 1.96 -6.68
CA ILE A 70 0.75 0.67 -7.37
C ILE A 70 2.10 -0.03 -7.57
N THR A 71 3.22 0.70 -7.63
CA THR A 71 4.56 0.14 -7.88
C THR A 71 4.92 -0.96 -6.89
N SER A 72 4.55 -0.78 -5.62
CA SER A 72 4.71 -1.79 -4.57
C SER A 72 4.02 -3.13 -4.86
N SER A 73 3.05 -3.13 -5.78
CA SER A 73 2.15 -4.23 -6.14
C SER A 73 2.36 -4.75 -7.57
N LEU A 74 3.36 -4.25 -8.29
CA LEU A 74 3.69 -4.73 -9.64
C LEU A 74 4.58 -5.98 -9.60
N LYS A 75 4.49 -6.78 -10.66
CA LYS A 75 5.38 -7.93 -10.91
C LYS A 75 6.71 -7.54 -11.52
N LYS A 76 6.72 -6.41 -12.23
CA LYS A 76 7.92 -5.79 -12.79
C LYS A 76 8.08 -4.45 -12.10
N ASP A 77 9.23 -4.25 -11.47
CA ASP A 77 9.57 -2.96 -10.89
C ASP A 77 9.69 -1.91 -12.00
N ILE A 78 9.15 -0.73 -11.73
CA ILE A 78 9.23 0.43 -12.61
C ILE A 78 9.84 1.55 -11.77
N ASP A 79 10.76 2.30 -12.37
CA ASP A 79 11.38 3.46 -11.74
C ASP A 79 10.48 4.68 -11.92
N VAL A 80 9.55 4.90 -10.98
CA VAL A 80 8.56 5.99 -11.05
C VAL A 80 9.22 7.37 -10.99
N GLU A 81 10.38 7.48 -10.32
CA GLU A 81 11.08 8.76 -10.17
C GLU A 81 11.58 9.34 -11.50
N SER A 82 11.84 8.47 -12.49
CA SER A 82 12.30 8.86 -13.83
C SER A 82 11.19 8.99 -14.87
N ILE A 83 9.93 8.75 -14.50
CA ILE A 83 8.77 8.82 -15.41
C ILE A 83 8.34 10.28 -15.62
N ASP A 84 8.08 10.62 -16.88
CA ASP A 84 7.46 11.87 -17.29
C ASP A 84 6.11 11.64 -17.99
N GLU A 85 5.44 12.73 -18.39
CA GLU A 85 4.14 12.66 -19.08
C GLU A 85 4.21 11.94 -20.43
N ASP A 86 5.40 11.87 -21.03
CA ASP A 86 5.65 11.29 -22.34
C ASP A 86 6.09 9.83 -22.31
N SER A 87 6.36 9.31 -21.12
CA SER A 87 6.86 7.96 -20.89
C SER A 87 5.77 6.91 -21.13
N GLU A 88 6.14 5.82 -21.81
CA GLU A 88 5.29 4.63 -21.96
C GLU A 88 5.45 3.70 -20.75
N ILE A 89 4.33 3.32 -20.14
CA ILE A 89 4.29 2.39 -19.01
C ILE A 89 3.55 1.10 -19.38
N ASP A 90 3.96 -0.01 -18.76
CA ASP A 90 3.31 -1.32 -18.82
C ASP A 90 3.11 -1.85 -17.40
N LEU A 91 1.90 -1.69 -16.87
CA LEU A 91 1.55 -2.09 -15.51
C LEU A 91 1.14 -3.56 -15.46
N SER A 92 2.09 -4.40 -15.08
CA SER A 92 1.88 -5.81 -14.78
C SER A 92 1.51 -5.99 -13.29
N VAL A 93 0.23 -5.85 -12.97
CA VAL A 93 -0.27 -5.85 -11.58
C VAL A 93 -0.35 -7.27 -10.99
N ASP A 94 0.12 -7.44 -9.76
CA ASP A 94 -0.15 -8.63 -8.95
C ASP A 94 -1.35 -8.36 -8.03
N PHE A 95 -2.50 -8.96 -8.34
CA PHE A 95 -3.74 -8.70 -7.62
C PHE A 95 -3.73 -9.20 -6.16
N GLU A 96 -3.02 -10.29 -5.86
CA GLU A 96 -2.92 -10.80 -4.49
C GLU A 96 -2.06 -9.86 -3.63
N LYS A 97 -0.92 -9.43 -4.18
CA LYS A 97 -0.05 -8.44 -3.55
C LYS A 97 -0.73 -7.07 -3.42
N LEU A 98 -1.45 -6.64 -4.46
CA LEU A 98 -2.20 -5.39 -4.48
C LEU A 98 -3.23 -5.35 -3.36
N TYR A 99 -4.05 -6.41 -3.24
CA TYR A 99 -5.05 -6.50 -2.19
C TYR A 99 -4.41 -6.45 -0.79
N TYR A 100 -3.32 -7.17 -0.57
CA TYR A 100 -2.56 -7.11 0.70
C TYR A 100 -2.05 -5.68 1.00
N ASN A 101 -1.48 -5.00 0.01
CA ASN A 101 -0.94 -3.65 0.17
C ASN A 101 -2.05 -2.62 0.43
N MET A 102 -3.23 -2.76 -0.17
CA MET A 102 -4.39 -1.92 0.14
C MET A 102 -4.84 -2.05 1.60
N HIS A 103 -4.84 -3.27 2.16
CA HIS A 103 -5.09 -3.49 3.59
C HIS A 103 -3.99 -2.88 4.47
N LYS A 104 -2.74 -2.94 4.03
CA LYS A 104 -1.59 -2.32 4.71
C LYS A 104 -1.66 -0.79 4.72
N ALA A 105 -2.12 -0.19 3.63
CA ALA A 105 -2.29 1.25 3.46
C ALA A 105 -3.62 1.79 4.04
N ASP A 106 -4.47 0.92 4.59
CA ASP A 106 -5.81 1.27 5.11
C ASP A 106 -6.72 1.94 4.05
N ALA A 107 -6.58 1.52 2.80
CA ALA A 107 -7.31 2.08 1.66
C ALA A 107 -8.68 1.40 1.45
N ALA A 108 -9.61 1.59 2.41
CA ALA A 108 -10.93 0.93 2.41
C ALA A 108 -11.70 1.11 1.09
N HIS A 109 -11.69 2.33 0.56
CA HIS A 109 -12.32 2.67 -0.70
C HIS A 109 -11.82 1.87 -1.92
N LEU A 110 -10.64 1.24 -1.85
CA LEU A 110 -10.07 0.42 -2.93
C LEU A 110 -10.27 -1.08 -2.72
N TYR A 111 -10.11 -1.60 -1.51
CA TYR A 111 -10.27 -3.04 -1.26
C TYR A 111 -11.74 -3.47 -1.11
N GLU A 112 -12.66 -2.53 -0.90
CA GLU A 112 -14.12 -2.78 -0.86
C GLU A 112 -14.78 -2.76 -2.25
N LEU A 113 -14.01 -2.49 -3.30
CA LEU A 113 -14.52 -2.39 -4.67
C LEU A 113 -15.19 -3.71 -5.13
N PRO A 114 -16.41 -3.68 -5.69
CA PRO A 114 -17.15 -4.89 -6.10
C PRO A 114 -16.46 -5.66 -7.23
N GLN A 115 -15.59 -4.99 -7.99
CA GLN A 115 -14.81 -5.60 -9.07
C GLN A 115 -13.89 -6.72 -8.55
N TRP A 116 -13.48 -6.67 -7.27
CA TRP A 116 -12.67 -7.71 -6.64
C TRP A 116 -13.31 -9.09 -6.69
N GLU A 117 -14.64 -9.20 -6.65
CA GLU A 117 -15.35 -10.48 -6.72
C GLU A 117 -15.04 -11.27 -8.00
N LYS A 118 -14.70 -10.56 -9.09
CA LYS A 118 -14.35 -11.18 -10.38
C LYS A 118 -12.85 -11.47 -10.51
N VAL A 119 -12.02 -10.85 -9.66
CA VAL A 119 -10.56 -10.92 -9.73
C VAL A 119 -10.02 -11.94 -8.73
N LEU A 120 -10.47 -11.85 -7.47
CA LEU A 120 -10.12 -12.73 -6.38
C LEU A 120 -11.39 -13.33 -5.80
N ASP A 121 -11.41 -14.65 -5.70
CA ASP A 121 -12.42 -15.39 -4.98
C ASP A 121 -12.46 -14.99 -3.49
N GLU A 122 -13.60 -15.23 -2.86
CA GLU A 122 -13.82 -14.88 -1.46
C GLU A 122 -12.81 -15.59 -0.53
N GLU A 123 -12.48 -16.86 -0.82
CA GLU A 123 -11.53 -17.62 -0.02
C GLU A 123 -10.13 -17.00 -0.06
N LYS A 124 -9.65 -16.58 -1.24
CA LYS A 124 -8.38 -15.85 -1.36
C LYS A 124 -8.41 -14.49 -0.67
N ARG A 125 -9.47 -13.71 -0.82
CA ARG A 125 -9.57 -12.42 -0.12
C ARG A 125 -9.52 -12.61 1.40
N ALA A 126 -10.24 -13.61 1.91
CA ALA A 126 -10.24 -13.95 3.32
C ALA A 126 -8.86 -14.45 3.80
N SER A 127 -8.14 -15.24 2.98
CA SER A 127 -6.82 -15.74 3.33
C SER A 127 -5.78 -14.60 3.41
N ILE A 128 -5.80 -13.66 2.46
CA ILE A 128 -4.92 -12.48 2.45
C ILE A 128 -5.18 -11.60 3.68
N VAL A 129 -6.45 -11.33 4.00
CA VAL A 129 -6.82 -10.55 5.20
C VAL A 129 -6.36 -11.24 6.47
N LYS A 130 -6.53 -12.57 6.55
CA LYS A 130 -6.07 -13.36 7.69
C LYS A 130 -4.55 -13.31 7.84
N GLU A 131 -3.81 -13.37 6.74
CA GLU A 131 -2.35 -13.27 6.73
C GLU A 131 -1.88 -11.87 7.15
N TYR A 132 -2.51 -10.81 6.63
CA TYR A 132 -2.27 -9.44 7.07
C TYR A 132 -2.55 -9.23 8.56
N ASN A 133 -3.68 -9.73 9.06
CA ASN A 133 -3.98 -9.65 10.48
C ASN A 133 -2.96 -10.41 11.32
N LYS A 134 -2.50 -11.58 10.85
CA LYS A 134 -1.44 -12.34 11.52
C LYS A 134 -0.12 -11.59 11.56
N SER A 135 0.24 -10.86 10.50
CA SER A 135 1.47 -10.06 10.48
C SER A 135 1.42 -8.87 11.45
N LYS A 136 0.22 -8.35 11.76
CA LYS A 136 0.00 -7.34 12.81
C LYS A 136 0.04 -7.88 14.24
N VAL A 137 -0.07 -9.20 14.46
CA VAL A 137 -0.07 -9.77 15.81
C VAL A 137 1.34 -9.69 16.40
N TYR A 138 1.53 -8.78 17.35
CA TYR A 138 2.71 -8.77 18.19
C TYR A 138 2.67 -9.92 19.19
N HIS A 139 3.57 -10.88 19.04
CA HIS A 139 3.79 -11.91 20.04
C HIS A 139 4.68 -11.37 21.16
N ALA A 140 4.07 -11.03 22.29
CA ALA A 140 4.83 -10.65 23.47
C ALA A 140 5.81 -11.77 23.84
N PRO A 141 7.10 -11.44 24.07
CA PRO A 141 8.06 -12.44 24.49
C PRO A 141 7.59 -13.10 25.79
N LYS A 142 7.76 -14.42 25.89
CA LYS A 142 7.39 -15.16 27.09
C LYS A 142 8.14 -14.56 28.27
N LYS A 143 7.39 -14.09 29.28
CA LYS A 143 7.99 -13.56 30.51
C LYS A 143 8.83 -14.66 31.16
N PRO A 144 10.09 -14.39 31.55
CA PRO A 144 10.91 -15.38 32.22
C PRO A 144 10.23 -15.81 33.53
N GLY A 145 10.13 -17.11 33.75
CA GLY A 145 9.67 -17.65 35.02
C GLY A 145 10.62 -17.26 36.15
N ARG A 146 10.13 -17.23 37.40
CA ARG A 146 10.95 -16.82 38.57
C ARG A 146 12.29 -17.57 38.69
N ASN A 147 12.34 -18.83 38.27
CA ASN A 147 13.55 -19.65 38.34
C ASN A 147 14.38 -19.70 37.04
N ASP A 148 13.89 -19.13 35.94
CA ASP A 148 14.58 -19.13 34.64
C ASP A 148 15.84 -18.24 34.68
N PRO A 149 16.84 -18.48 33.82
CA PRO A 149 17.98 -17.58 33.66
C PRO A 149 17.51 -16.15 33.37
N CYS A 150 18.12 -15.19 34.05
CA CYS A 150 17.74 -13.79 33.90
C CYS A 150 18.18 -13.26 32.52
N PRO A 151 17.30 -12.61 31.74
CA PRO A 151 17.59 -12.17 30.38
C PRO A 151 18.64 -11.05 30.29
N CYS A 152 19.07 -10.46 31.41
CA CYS A 152 20.16 -9.47 31.46
C CYS A 152 21.56 -10.07 31.35
N GLY A 153 21.69 -11.39 31.18
CA GLY A 153 22.99 -12.07 31.01
C GLY A 153 23.80 -12.25 32.30
N SER A 154 23.23 -11.95 33.48
CA SER A 154 23.95 -12.05 34.76
C SER A 154 24.24 -13.47 35.25
N GLY A 155 23.74 -14.50 34.57
CA GLY A 155 23.82 -15.91 34.99
C GLY A 155 22.96 -16.27 36.22
N LYS A 156 22.23 -15.32 36.80
CA LYS A 156 21.36 -15.53 37.97
C LYS A 156 19.95 -15.93 37.56
N LYS A 157 19.20 -16.61 38.44
CA LYS A 157 17.75 -16.83 38.27
C LYS A 157 17.00 -15.49 38.26
N TYR A 158 15.95 -15.36 37.46
CA TYR A 158 15.19 -14.11 37.28
C TYR A 158 14.74 -13.49 38.61
N LYS A 159 14.19 -14.30 39.54
CA LYS A 159 13.78 -13.86 40.89
C LYS A 159 14.91 -13.29 41.76
N ASN A 160 16.17 -13.61 41.45
CA ASN A 160 17.35 -13.16 42.20
C ASN A 160 18.10 -12.02 41.48
N CYS A 161 17.56 -11.53 40.36
CA CYS A 161 18.17 -10.48 39.55
C CYS A 161 17.10 -9.45 39.12
N CYS A 162 16.78 -9.33 37.83
CA CYS A 162 15.81 -8.33 37.35
C CYS A 162 14.41 -8.49 37.95
N GLY A 163 14.03 -9.70 38.37
CA GLY A 163 12.76 -10.00 39.05
C GLY A 163 12.83 -9.98 40.57
N LYS A 164 13.88 -9.39 41.18
CA LYS A 164 14.05 -9.37 42.64
C LYS A 164 13.12 -8.37 43.34
N ASN A 165 12.74 -7.29 42.65
CA ASN A 165 11.89 -6.20 43.17
C ASN A 165 10.67 -5.93 42.28
N LEU A 166 10.31 -6.88 41.41
CA LEU A 166 9.09 -6.86 40.59
C LEU A 166 7.97 -7.62 41.30
#